data_AF-A0A4Y2FN32-F1
#
_entry.id   AF-A0A4Y2FN32-F1
#
_cell.length_a   1.000
_cell.length_b   1.000
_cell.length_c   1.000
_cell.angle_alpha   90.00
_cell.angle_beta   90.00
_cell.angle_gamma   90.00
#
_symmetry.space_group_name_H-M   'P 1'
#
loop_
_entity.id
_entity.type
_entity.pdbx_description
1 polymer ?
#
loop_
_entity_poly.entity_id
_entity_poly.type
_entity_poly.pdbx_seq_one_letter_code
_entity_poly.pdbx_strand_id
1 'polypeptide(L)'
;MTVNDWQLISTPQERAGGGYPNRQFAVPRGKGVGGSSLINCMLYVRGNKKDYDQWADNGATGWSWNGVYSYFLKAENNTDPEIANNGYHSTGGFLTVSTPPQTNALKEAFVAAAPEVGYEHRDINGEKQTGK
;
A
#
# COMPACT_ATOMS: atom_id res chain seq x y z
N MET A 1 17.03 -13.86 11.33
CA MET A 1 16.70 -12.46 11.72
C MET A 1 17.78 -11.56 11.13
N THR A 2 17.40 -10.48 10.45
CA THR A 2 18.34 -9.65 9.68
C THR A 2 18.82 -8.46 10.52
N VAL A 3 20.03 -7.97 10.24
CA VAL A 3 20.63 -6.79 10.89
C VAL A 3 19.90 -5.48 10.59
N ASN A 4 19.01 -5.50 9.60
CA ASN A 4 18.26 -4.35 9.09
C ASN A 4 16.85 -4.24 9.72
N ASP A 5 16.59 -4.92 10.84
CA ASP A 5 15.32 -4.85 11.57
C ASP A 5 15.56 -4.40 13.02
N TRP A 6 14.76 -3.46 13.50
CA TRP A 6 14.74 -3.03 14.91
C TRP A 6 14.14 -4.09 15.84
N GLN A 7 13.39 -5.05 15.30
CA GLN A 7 12.86 -6.21 16.04
C GLN A 7 12.02 -5.80 17.25
N LEU A 8 11.15 -4.80 17.07
CA LEU A 8 10.25 -4.37 18.14
C LEU A 8 9.29 -5.51 18.49
N ILE A 9 8.94 -5.61 19.77
CA ILE A 9 7.98 -6.59 20.29
C ILE A 9 6.87 -5.82 20.99
N SER A 10 5.60 -6.19 20.73
CA SER A 10 4.47 -5.58 21.41
C SER A 10 4.47 -5.93 22.91
N THR A 11 3.74 -5.18 23.73
CA THR A 11 3.32 -5.70 25.04
C THR A 11 2.45 -6.95 24.87
N PRO A 12 2.27 -7.77 25.92
CA PRO A 12 1.31 -8.88 25.89
C PRO A 12 -0.09 -8.38 25.54
N GLN A 13 -0.75 -9.04 24.58
CA GLN A 13 -2.07 -8.63 24.11
C GLN A 13 -3.18 -9.35 24.86
N GLU A 14 -4.10 -8.62 25.48
CA GLU A 14 -5.18 -9.20 26.31
C GLU A 14 -6.22 -9.98 25.49
N ARG A 15 -6.47 -9.54 24.25
CA ARG A 15 -7.54 -10.07 23.37
C ARG A 15 -7.04 -10.83 22.13
N ALA A 16 -5.72 -10.97 21.98
CA ALA A 16 -5.10 -11.64 20.82
C ALA A 16 -3.84 -12.42 21.22
N GLY A 17 -3.11 -12.97 20.23
CA GLY A 17 -1.76 -13.50 20.44
C GLY A 17 -1.65 -14.89 21.06
N GLY A 18 -2.75 -15.66 21.20
CA GLY A 18 -2.71 -16.98 21.86
C GLY A 18 -1.75 -18.00 21.23
N GLY A 19 -1.42 -17.84 19.94
CA GLY A 19 -0.42 -18.66 19.24
C GLY A 19 1.02 -18.13 19.33
N TYR A 20 1.26 -17.01 20.01
CA TYR A 20 2.59 -16.41 20.14
C TYR A 20 3.12 -16.52 21.57
N PRO A 21 4.44 -16.71 21.76
CA PRO A 21 5.05 -16.64 23.09
C PRO A 21 4.66 -15.36 23.83
N ASN A 22 4.20 -15.50 25.07
CA ASN A 22 3.73 -14.39 25.92
C ASN A 22 2.63 -13.51 25.30
N ARG A 23 1.94 -13.98 24.25
CA ARG A 23 0.93 -13.19 23.52
C ARG A 23 1.49 -11.89 22.94
N GLN A 24 2.76 -11.89 22.55
CA GLN A 24 3.46 -10.74 22.00
C GLN A 24 3.70 -10.92 20.50
N PHE A 25 3.49 -9.85 19.73
CA PHE A 25 3.71 -9.84 18.30
C PHE A 25 5.07 -9.22 17.96
N ALA A 26 5.75 -9.80 16.98
CA ALA A 26 6.89 -9.15 16.33
C ALA A 26 6.37 -7.98 15.47
N VAL A 27 7.00 -6.82 15.60
CA VAL A 27 6.67 -5.59 14.86
C VAL A 27 7.91 -5.17 14.08
N PRO A 28 8.17 -5.76 12.90
CA PRO A 28 9.37 -5.48 12.13
C PRO A 28 9.41 -4.00 11.70
N ARG A 29 10.56 -3.36 11.88
CA ARG A 29 10.81 -1.96 11.48
C ARG A 29 12.21 -1.84 10.91
N GLY A 30 12.31 -1.30 9.70
CA GLY A 30 13.60 -1.21 9.02
C GLY A 30 14.60 -0.33 9.77
N LYS A 31 15.80 -0.85 9.97
CA LYS A 31 16.93 -0.22 10.65
C LYS A 31 18.02 0.12 9.64
N GLY A 32 17.94 1.33 9.10
CA GLY A 32 18.89 1.84 8.10
C GLY A 32 18.36 3.08 7.38
N VAL A 33 19.16 3.65 6.49
CA VAL A 33 18.75 4.78 5.62
C VAL A 33 17.64 4.31 4.68
N GLY A 34 16.49 4.98 4.70
CA GLY A 34 15.24 4.52 4.05
C GLY A 34 14.22 3.92 5.04
N GLY A 35 14.68 3.51 6.23
CA GLY A 35 13.80 3.00 7.28
C GLY A 35 13.07 1.74 6.84
N SER A 36 11.75 1.67 7.09
CA SER A 36 10.95 0.47 6.80
C SER A 36 10.74 0.19 5.31
N SER A 37 11.04 1.12 4.41
CA SER A 37 10.99 0.85 2.96
C SER A 37 12.01 -0.21 2.52
N LEU A 38 13.10 -0.40 3.29
CA LEU A 38 14.13 -1.41 3.02
C LEU A 38 13.64 -2.86 3.17
N ILE A 39 12.58 -3.09 3.96
CA ILE A 39 12.14 -4.43 4.37
C ILE A 39 10.64 -4.66 4.12
N ASN A 40 9.96 -3.73 3.44
CA ASN A 40 8.54 -3.87 3.14
C ASN A 40 8.31 -4.82 1.96
N CYS A 41 7.04 -5.09 1.64
CA CYS A 41 6.66 -6.00 0.55
C CYS A 41 6.61 -5.33 -0.83
N MET A 42 7.14 -4.11 -0.98
CA MET A 42 7.12 -3.33 -2.24
C MET A 42 5.72 -3.06 -2.84
N LEU A 43 4.65 -3.20 -2.06
CA LEU A 43 3.30 -2.86 -2.51
C LEU A 43 3.11 -1.34 -2.60
N TYR A 44 2.69 -0.85 -3.77
CA TYR A 44 2.34 0.55 -3.98
C TYR A 44 0.82 0.71 -4.12
N VAL A 45 0.17 1.06 -3.01
CA VAL A 45 -1.29 1.26 -2.92
C VAL A 45 -1.55 2.54 -2.11
N ARG A 46 -2.44 3.40 -2.62
CA ARG A 46 -2.88 4.64 -1.97
C ARG A 46 -4.05 4.37 -1.01
N GLY A 47 -4.37 5.33 -0.15
CA GLY A 47 -5.58 5.26 0.68
C GLY A 47 -6.86 5.51 -0.12
N ASN A 48 -8.02 5.14 0.44
CA ASN A 48 -9.30 5.47 -0.16
C ASN A 48 -9.54 6.98 -0.06
N LYS A 49 -10.11 7.60 -1.10
CA LYS A 49 -10.46 9.03 -1.13
C LYS A 49 -11.23 9.45 0.12
N LYS A 50 -12.16 8.60 0.55
CA LYS A 50 -13.01 8.82 1.72
C LYS A 50 -12.24 8.93 3.03
N ASP A 51 -11.13 8.20 3.19
CA ASP A 51 -10.31 8.27 4.41
C ASP A 51 -9.70 9.66 4.57
N TYR A 52 -9.20 10.24 3.47
CA TYR A 52 -8.62 11.58 3.47
C TYR A 52 -9.68 12.67 3.70
N ASP A 53 -10.83 12.54 3.04
CA ASP A 53 -11.95 13.48 3.26
C ASP A 53 -12.43 13.42 4.72
N GLN A 54 -12.50 12.22 5.31
CA GLN A 54 -12.79 12.06 6.74
C GLN A 54 -11.74 12.70 7.64
N TRP A 55 -10.45 12.69 7.28
CA TRP A 55 -9.43 13.39 8.06
C TRP A 55 -9.69 14.90 8.07
N ALA A 56 -10.00 15.47 6.90
CA ALA A 56 -10.34 16.88 6.79
C ALA A 56 -11.58 17.24 7.61
N ASP A 57 -12.64 16.41 7.54
CA ASP A 57 -13.87 16.59 8.32
C ASP A 57 -13.62 16.51 9.84
N ASN A 58 -12.63 15.73 10.27
CA ASN A 58 -12.21 15.61 11.67
C ASN A 58 -11.20 16.68 12.10
N GLY A 59 -11.01 17.74 11.31
CA GLY A 59 -10.21 18.91 11.66
C GLY A 59 -8.78 18.92 11.09
N ALA A 60 -8.37 17.92 10.32
CA ALA A 60 -7.10 17.95 9.58
C ALA A 60 -7.25 18.79 8.30
N THR A 61 -7.47 20.10 8.44
CA THR A 61 -7.66 21.01 7.31
C THR A 61 -6.53 20.88 6.29
N GLY A 62 -6.88 20.74 5.01
CA GLY A 62 -5.93 20.55 3.90
C GLY A 62 -5.59 19.09 3.59
N TRP A 63 -6.04 18.12 4.40
CA TRP A 63 -5.78 16.69 4.20
C TRP A 63 -6.89 15.92 3.48
N SER A 64 -7.83 16.61 2.82
CA SER A 64 -8.83 15.97 1.96
C SER A 64 -8.17 15.31 0.76
N TRP A 65 -8.90 14.41 0.06
CA TRP A 65 -8.36 13.73 -1.11
C TRP A 65 -7.79 14.71 -2.13
N ASN A 66 -8.55 15.75 -2.44
CA ASN A 66 -8.13 16.80 -3.38
C ASN A 66 -6.90 17.58 -2.91
N GLY A 67 -6.71 17.72 -1.59
CA GLY A 67 -5.56 18.38 -1.00
C GLY A 67 -4.27 17.56 -1.13
N VAL A 68 -4.37 16.23 -1.03
CA VAL A 68 -3.19 15.34 -1.05
C VAL A 68 -2.90 14.71 -2.41
N TYR A 69 -3.91 14.58 -3.29
CA TYR A 69 -3.80 13.82 -4.54
C TYR A 69 -2.66 14.31 -5.46
N SER A 70 -2.49 15.63 -5.56
CA SER A 70 -1.41 16.24 -6.35
C SER A 70 -0.01 15.84 -5.86
N TYR A 71 0.16 15.55 -4.56
CA TYR A 71 1.42 15.09 -4.00
C TYR A 71 1.70 13.63 -4.32
N PHE A 72 0.67 12.78 -4.41
CA PHE A 72 0.85 11.41 -4.90
C PHE A 72 1.35 11.40 -6.34
N LEU A 73 0.75 12.22 -7.21
CA LEU A 73 1.19 12.38 -8.59
C LEU A 73 2.61 12.94 -8.65
N LYS A 74 2.92 14.00 -7.88
CA LYS A 74 4.26 14.59 -7.85
C LYS A 74 5.36 13.60 -7.44
N ALA A 75 5.06 12.68 -6.52
CA ALA A 75 6.03 11.70 -6.05
C ALA A 75 6.27 10.56 -7.04
N GLU A 76 5.27 10.21 -7.85
CA GLU A 76 5.26 9.00 -8.65
C GLU A 76 6.03 9.13 -9.98
N ASN A 77 6.80 8.09 -10.28
CA ASN A 77 7.32 7.81 -11.61
C ASN A 77 6.89 6.42 -12.06
N ASN A 78 5.68 6.31 -12.62
CA ASN A 78 5.14 5.03 -13.06
C ASN A 78 5.73 4.64 -14.43
N THR A 79 6.34 3.46 -14.53
CA THR A 79 6.98 3.00 -15.78
C THR A 79 6.11 2.08 -16.62
N ASP A 80 4.91 1.71 -16.15
CA ASP A 80 3.99 0.85 -16.89
C ASP A 80 3.11 1.72 -17.79
N PRO A 81 3.22 1.66 -19.13
CA PRO A 81 2.56 2.63 -20.01
C PRO A 81 1.03 2.62 -19.91
N GLU A 82 0.41 1.47 -19.71
CA GLU A 82 -1.06 1.36 -19.59
C GLU A 82 -1.60 2.00 -18.31
N ILE A 83 -0.82 1.93 -17.22
CA ILE A 83 -1.18 2.52 -15.92
C ILE A 83 -0.84 4.01 -15.92
N ALA A 84 0.36 4.36 -16.38
CA ALA A 84 0.83 5.75 -16.43
C ALA A 84 -0.10 6.67 -17.27
N ASN A 85 -0.74 6.14 -18.30
CA ASN A 85 -1.58 6.91 -19.23
C ASN A 85 -3.09 6.84 -18.96
N ASN A 86 -3.52 6.21 -17.87
CA ASN A 86 -4.96 6.04 -17.58
C ASN A 86 -5.62 7.28 -16.92
N GLY A 87 -4.85 8.34 -16.67
CA GLY A 87 -5.33 9.60 -16.07
C GLY A 87 -5.21 9.69 -14.55
N TYR A 88 -4.76 8.63 -13.86
CA TYR A 88 -4.64 8.58 -12.39
C TYR A 88 -3.21 8.51 -11.86
N HIS A 89 -2.23 8.56 -12.75
CA HIS A 89 -0.82 8.36 -12.46
C HIS A 89 0.05 9.45 -13.06
N SER A 90 1.29 9.52 -12.58
CA SER A 90 2.30 10.46 -13.10
C SER A 90 3.62 9.75 -13.43
N THR A 91 4.38 10.41 -14.28
CA THR A 91 5.77 10.07 -14.60
C THR A 91 6.70 11.20 -14.14
N GLY A 92 8.00 10.91 -13.99
CA GLY A 92 9.02 11.92 -13.68
C GLY A 92 9.18 12.29 -12.20
N GLY A 93 8.41 11.68 -11.29
CA GLY A 93 8.62 11.79 -9.84
C GLY A 93 9.86 11.04 -9.33
N PHE A 94 10.07 11.09 -8.01
CA PHE A 94 11.25 10.49 -7.37
C PHE A 94 11.08 9.01 -7.01
N LEU A 95 9.84 8.51 -6.97
CA LEU A 95 9.53 7.14 -6.61
C LEU A 95 9.13 6.35 -7.86
N THR A 96 10.05 5.54 -8.38
CA THR A 96 9.78 4.63 -9.49
C THR A 96 8.84 3.51 -9.05
N VAL A 97 7.75 3.33 -9.79
CA VAL A 97 6.73 2.30 -9.55
C VAL A 97 6.53 1.51 -10.84
N SER A 98 6.48 0.19 -10.73
CA SER A 98 6.22 -0.70 -11.85
C SER A 98 5.56 -1.99 -11.38
N THR A 99 4.94 -2.70 -12.30
CA THR A 99 4.50 -4.06 -12.10
C THR A 99 5.73 -4.96 -11.93
N PRO A 100 5.71 -5.94 -11.00
CA PRO A 100 6.79 -6.90 -10.87
C PRO A 100 7.02 -7.66 -12.18
N PRO A 101 8.27 -7.84 -12.64
CA PRO A 101 8.57 -8.48 -13.93
C PRO A 101 8.25 -9.97 -13.94
N GLN A 102 8.13 -10.58 -12.76
CA GLN A 102 7.85 -12.01 -12.61
C GLN A 102 6.42 -12.21 -12.11
N THR A 103 5.73 -13.14 -12.75
CA THR A 103 4.41 -13.66 -12.35
C THR A 103 4.52 -15.15 -12.08
N ASN A 104 3.50 -15.72 -11.45
CA ASN A 104 3.38 -17.16 -11.25
C ASN A 104 1.93 -17.60 -11.47
N ALA A 105 1.74 -18.90 -11.72
CA ALA A 105 0.42 -19.47 -12.02
C ALA A 105 -0.61 -19.23 -10.89
N LEU A 106 -0.15 -19.13 -9.63
CA LEU A 106 -1.04 -18.84 -8.50
C LEU A 106 -1.61 -17.42 -8.57
N LYS A 107 -0.79 -16.41 -8.92
CA LYS A 107 -1.23 -15.03 -9.13
C LYS A 107 -2.27 -14.96 -10.25
N GLU A 108 -1.99 -15.61 -11.37
CA GLU A 108 -2.89 -15.64 -12.53
C GLU A 108 -4.22 -16.30 -12.19
N ALA A 109 -4.19 -17.47 -11.55
CA ALA A 109 -5.40 -18.16 -11.10
C ALA A 109 -6.21 -17.31 -10.10
N PHE A 110 -5.53 -16.64 -9.15
CA PHE A 110 -6.20 -15.79 -8.18
C PHE A 110 -6.90 -14.59 -8.84
N VAL A 111 -6.22 -13.92 -9.78
CA VAL A 111 -6.81 -12.80 -10.54
C VAL A 111 -7.96 -13.27 -11.42
N ALA A 112 -7.82 -14.42 -12.08
CA ALA A 112 -8.85 -14.99 -12.95
C ALA A 112 -10.12 -15.43 -12.19
N ALA A 113 -9.99 -15.80 -10.91
CA ALA A 113 -11.13 -16.18 -10.07
C ALA A 113 -11.89 -14.96 -9.48
N ALA A 114 -11.27 -13.77 -9.45
CA ALA A 114 -11.88 -12.57 -8.85
C ALA A 114 -13.26 -12.21 -9.46
N PRO A 115 -13.48 -12.30 -10.78
CA PRO A 115 -14.79 -12.05 -11.38
C PRO A 115 -15.88 -13.02 -10.92
N GLU A 116 -15.54 -14.27 -10.57
CA GLU A 116 -16.51 -15.29 -10.10
C GLU A 116 -17.19 -14.87 -8.79
N VAL A 117 -16.53 -14.01 -8.00
CA VAL A 117 -17.05 -13.43 -6.76
C VAL A 117 -17.38 -11.94 -6.91
N GLY A 118 -17.48 -11.43 -8.15
CA GLY A 118 -17.94 -10.07 -8.46
C GLY A 118 -16.87 -8.98 -8.38
N TYR A 119 -15.59 -9.33 -8.37
CA TYR A 119 -14.49 -8.37 -8.35
C TYR A 119 -13.87 -8.22 -9.74
N GLU A 120 -13.89 -7.01 -10.27
CA GLU A 120 -13.22 -6.68 -11.54
C GLU A 120 -11.71 -6.51 -11.34
N HIS A 121 -10.93 -7.00 -12.31
CA HIS A 121 -9.51 -6.70 -12.41
C HIS A 121 -9.32 -5.27 -12.95
N ARG A 122 -8.75 -4.39 -12.12
CA ARG A 122 -8.57 -2.96 -12.44
C ARG A 122 -7.37 -2.38 -11.71
N ASP A 123 -7.01 -1.16 -12.08
CA ASP A 123 -6.08 -0.33 -11.33
C ASP A 123 -6.69 0.06 -9.96
N ILE A 124 -6.04 -0.36 -8.89
CA ILE A 124 -6.47 -0.10 -7.50
C ILE A 124 -6.28 1.36 -7.08
N ASN A 125 -5.38 2.09 -7.75
CA ASN A 125 -5.09 3.51 -7.49
C ASN A 125 -5.83 4.46 -8.46
N GLY A 126 -6.69 3.90 -9.31
CA GLY A 126 -7.42 4.60 -10.36
C GLY A 126 -8.73 5.25 -9.89
N GLU A 127 -9.70 5.33 -10.79
CA GLU A 127 -11.00 5.96 -10.52
C GLU A 127 -11.71 5.37 -9.30
N LYS A 128 -11.75 4.02 -9.26
CA LYS A 128 -12.54 3.19 -8.36
C LYS A 128 -11.64 2.24 -7.60
N GLN A 129 -11.62 2.40 -6.28
CA GLN A 129 -11.02 1.44 -5.37
C GLN A 129 -12.14 0.56 -4.80
N THR A 130 -11.96 -0.76 -4.80
CA THR A 130 -12.95 -1.67 -4.21
C THR A 130 -12.81 -1.66 -2.69
N GLY A 131 -13.93 -1.51 -1.97
CA GLY A 131 -13.96 -1.35 -0.52
C GLY A 131 -14.47 0.03 -0.12
N LYS A 132 -14.96 0.15 1.13
CA LYS A 132 -15.37 1.43 1.71
C LYS A 132 -14.19 2.25 2.16
#